data_AF-A0A6J8EW78-F1
#
_entry.id   AF-A0A6J8EW78-F1
#
_cell.length_a   1.000
_cell.length_b   1.000
_cell.length_c   1.000
_cell.angle_alpha   90.00
_cell.angle_beta   90.00
_cell.angle_gamma   90.00
#
_symmetry.space_group_name_H-M   'P 1'
#
loop_
_entity.id
_entity.type
_entity.pdbx_description
1 polymer ?
#
loop_
_entity_poly.entity_id
_entity_poly.type
_entity_poly.pdbx_seq_one_letter_code
_entity_poly.pdbx_strand_id
1 'polypeptide(L)'
;MDGHFKQPPEMDFSHEDNLSEKWKRWKQTMNLYLEVAMGEKTEKEQCRAVLYVIGLEGREIYNTFNFGENEADKLEVLLKKFEDYCIPKKNVTVIRHRFNTRVQNSSESIDQYLTDPKLIAKNCEFEHLKDGLIRDRIVCGTNSSRVKKNVYLRGWVDTGQSCWYLSLTKNLENR
;
A
#
# COMPACT_ATOMS: atom_id res chain seq x y z
N MET A 1 23.21 -17.33 22.00
CA MET A 1 21.97 -16.53 21.93
C MET A 1 21.17 -17.11 20.79
N ASP A 2 20.30 -18.07 21.08
CA ASP A 2 19.38 -18.61 20.09
C ASP A 2 18.30 -17.56 19.81
N GLY A 3 18.58 -16.70 18.83
CA GLY A 3 17.64 -15.70 18.37
C GLY A 3 16.48 -16.39 17.66
N HIS A 4 15.40 -16.67 18.37
CA HIS A 4 14.16 -17.10 17.75
C HIS A 4 13.61 -15.95 16.89
N PHE A 5 13.88 -16.02 15.58
CA PHE A 5 13.25 -15.13 14.62
C PHE A 5 11.74 -15.39 14.62
N LYS A 6 10.97 -14.34 14.90
CA LYS A 6 9.52 -14.42 14.93
C LYS A 6 9.01 -14.65 13.51
N GLN A 7 8.20 -15.69 13.33
CA GLN A 7 7.53 -15.94 12.05
C GLN A 7 6.64 -14.74 11.64
N PRO A 8 6.53 -14.44 10.33
CA PRO A 8 5.62 -13.42 9.85
C PRO A 8 4.17 -13.72 10.24
N PRO A 9 3.30 -12.69 10.35
CA PRO A 9 1.87 -12.92 10.47
C PRO A 9 1.30 -13.58 9.21
N GLU A 10 0.15 -14.26 9.35
CA GLU A 10 -0.57 -14.80 8.19
C GLU A 10 -1.00 -13.69 7.23
N MET A 11 -1.15 -14.04 5.96
CA MET A 11 -1.65 -13.12 4.94
C MET A 11 -3.16 -12.95 5.12
N ASP A 12 -3.59 -11.70 5.17
CA ASP A 12 -5.01 -11.35 5.26
C ASP A 12 -5.59 -11.17 3.86
N PHE A 13 -6.39 -12.16 3.43
CA PHE A 13 -7.11 -12.14 2.15
C PHE A 13 -8.51 -11.52 2.26
N SER A 14 -8.94 -11.07 3.45
CA SER A 14 -10.22 -10.38 3.61
C SER A 14 -10.21 -9.06 2.84
N HIS A 15 -11.31 -8.74 2.15
CA HIS A 15 -11.50 -7.49 1.39
C HIS A 15 -10.57 -7.31 0.15
N GLU A 16 -11.11 -7.60 -1.03
CA GLU A 16 -10.41 -7.54 -2.33
C GLU A 16 -9.89 -6.13 -2.70
N ASP A 17 -10.49 -5.07 -2.16
CA ASP A 17 -10.23 -3.68 -2.54
C ASP A 17 -8.84 -3.15 -2.12
N ASN A 18 -8.13 -3.89 -1.29
CA ASN A 18 -6.75 -3.58 -0.89
C ASN A 18 -5.80 -4.80 -0.91
N LEU A 19 -6.22 -5.90 -1.55
CA LEU A 19 -5.48 -7.16 -1.55
C LEU A 19 -4.05 -7.01 -2.09
N SER A 20 -3.87 -6.17 -3.13
CA SER A 20 -2.56 -5.84 -3.70
C SER A 20 -1.60 -5.19 -2.70
N GLU A 21 -2.04 -4.22 -1.90
CA GLU A 21 -1.17 -3.57 -0.91
C GLU A 21 -0.90 -4.45 0.30
N LYS A 22 -1.90 -5.23 0.73
CA LYS A 22 -1.71 -6.26 1.76
C LYS A 22 -0.64 -7.27 1.32
N TRP A 23 -0.72 -7.74 0.08
CA TRP A 23 0.25 -8.66 -0.52
C TRP A 23 1.65 -8.06 -0.56
N LYS A 24 1.82 -6.80 -1.04
CA LYS A 24 3.13 -6.14 -1.07
C LYS A 24 3.79 -6.07 0.32
N ARG A 25 3.03 -5.69 1.35
CA ARG A 25 3.53 -5.59 2.73
C ARG A 25 3.89 -6.97 3.30
N TRP A 26 3.04 -7.95 3.04
CA TRP A 26 3.27 -9.32 3.49
C TRP A 26 4.47 -9.94 2.79
N LYS A 27 4.56 -9.85 1.45
CA LYS A 27 5.70 -10.32 0.65
C LYS A 27 7.02 -9.69 1.11
N GLN A 28 7.04 -8.39 1.41
CA GLN A 28 8.22 -7.72 1.95
C GLN A 28 8.66 -8.35 3.29
N THR A 29 7.71 -8.60 4.20
CA THR A 29 8.00 -9.21 5.50
C THR A 29 8.44 -10.68 5.36
N MET A 30 7.81 -11.42 4.46
CA MET A 30 8.14 -12.81 4.16
C MET A 30 9.54 -12.93 3.56
N ASN A 31 9.92 -12.06 2.63
CA ASN A 31 11.27 -12.05 2.04
C ASN A 31 12.34 -11.81 3.11
N LEU A 32 12.13 -10.86 4.02
CA LEU A 32 13.05 -10.65 5.15
C LEU A 32 13.18 -11.92 6.00
N TYR A 33 12.07 -12.60 6.29
CA TYR A 33 12.11 -13.87 7.02
C TYR A 33 12.87 -14.96 6.27
N LEU A 34 12.68 -15.08 4.96
CA LEU A 34 13.41 -16.05 4.13
C LEU A 34 14.92 -15.79 4.15
N GLU A 35 15.33 -14.53 4.03
CA GLU A 35 16.73 -14.13 4.06
C GLU A 35 17.40 -14.44 5.42
N VAL A 36 16.75 -14.10 6.53
CA VAL A 36 17.37 -14.20 7.86
C VAL A 36 17.23 -15.58 8.51
N ALA A 37 16.15 -16.31 8.23
CA ALA A 37 15.82 -17.57 8.91
C ALA A 37 15.89 -18.81 8.00
N MET A 38 15.84 -18.63 6.67
CA MET A 38 15.76 -19.75 5.71
C MET A 38 16.85 -19.71 4.64
N GLY A 39 17.87 -18.85 4.77
CA GLY A 39 18.89 -18.64 3.73
C GLY A 39 19.72 -19.89 3.38
N GLU A 40 19.88 -20.82 4.32
CA GLU A 40 20.60 -22.10 4.10
C GLU A 40 19.68 -23.24 3.64
N LYS A 41 18.37 -23.01 3.56
CA LYS A 41 17.37 -24.03 3.21
C LYS A 41 17.20 -24.15 1.71
N THR A 42 16.76 -25.33 1.27
CA THR A 42 16.43 -25.56 -0.14
C THR A 42 15.24 -24.73 -0.57
N GLU A 43 15.15 -24.41 -1.86
CA GLU A 43 14.03 -23.65 -2.43
C GLU A 43 12.67 -24.32 -2.14
N LYS A 44 12.65 -25.66 -2.15
CA LYS A 44 11.50 -26.47 -1.75
C LYS A 44 11.09 -26.23 -0.30
N GLU A 45 12.03 -26.25 0.64
CA GLU A 45 11.75 -25.98 2.06
C GLU A 45 11.26 -24.53 2.26
N GLN A 46 11.83 -23.57 1.53
CA GLN A 46 11.38 -22.18 1.52
C GLN A 46 9.93 -22.06 1.00
N CYS A 47 9.58 -22.76 -0.08
CA CYS A 47 8.21 -22.84 -0.58
C CYS A 47 7.25 -23.40 0.47
N ARG A 48 7.65 -24.45 1.20
CA ARG A 48 6.83 -25.01 2.28
C ARG A 48 6.65 -24.03 3.44
N ALA A 49 7.69 -23.28 3.80
CA ALA A 49 7.58 -22.24 4.81
C ALA A 49 6.61 -21.12 4.37
N VAL A 50 6.69 -20.66 3.11
CA VAL A 50 5.73 -19.71 2.55
C VAL A 50 4.30 -20.25 2.67
N LEU A 51 4.06 -21.49 2.21
CA LEU A 51 2.72 -22.12 2.27
C LEU A 51 2.23 -22.36 3.70
N TYR A 52 3.13 -22.54 4.66
CA TYR A 52 2.76 -22.64 6.07
C TYR A 52 2.32 -21.29 6.62
N VAL A 53 3.16 -20.26 6.43
CA VAL A 53 2.97 -18.91 6.97
C VAL A 53 1.82 -18.16 6.29
N ILE A 54 1.51 -18.43 5.02
CA ILE A 54 0.44 -17.73 4.30
C ILE A 54 -0.97 -18.01 4.84
N GLY A 55 -1.13 -19.03 5.68
CA GLY A 55 -2.41 -19.38 6.31
C GLY A 55 -3.29 -20.31 5.47
N LEU A 56 -4.45 -20.69 6.01
CA LEU A 56 -5.37 -21.65 5.39
C LEU A 56 -5.95 -21.13 4.07
N GLU A 57 -6.42 -19.89 4.04
CA GLU A 57 -7.02 -19.30 2.85
C GLU A 57 -6.02 -19.20 1.69
N GLY A 58 -4.76 -18.83 1.99
CA GLY A 58 -3.69 -18.83 0.99
C GLY A 58 -3.39 -20.22 0.43
N ARG A 59 -3.54 -21.28 1.23
CA ARG A 59 -3.40 -22.67 0.74
C ARG A 59 -4.56 -23.11 -0.14
N GLU A 60 -5.78 -22.67 0.14
CA GLU A 60 -6.92 -22.91 -0.76
C GLU A 60 -6.72 -22.21 -2.10
N ILE A 61 -6.21 -20.97 -2.09
CA ILE A 61 -5.82 -20.25 -3.30
C ILE A 61 -4.72 -20.99 -4.06
N TYR A 62 -3.69 -21.48 -3.37
CA TYR A 62 -2.62 -22.27 -3.97
C TYR A 62 -3.14 -23.52 -4.70
N ASN A 63 -4.17 -24.18 -4.16
CA ASN A 63 -4.78 -25.36 -4.80
C ASN A 63 -5.45 -25.03 -6.15
N THR A 64 -5.70 -23.75 -6.44
CA THR A 64 -6.21 -23.28 -7.75
C THR A 64 -5.11 -23.00 -8.77
N PHE A 65 -3.84 -23.01 -8.37
CA PHE A 65 -2.72 -22.67 -9.24
C PHE A 65 -2.31 -23.85 -10.11
N ASN A 66 -2.16 -23.57 -11.41
CA ASN A 66 -1.54 -24.51 -12.35
C ASN A 66 -0.04 -24.23 -12.43
N PHE A 67 0.76 -25.25 -12.12
CA PHE A 67 2.23 -25.23 -12.24
C PHE A 67 2.67 -26.06 -13.44
N GLY A 68 3.68 -25.58 -14.16
CA GLY A 68 4.40 -26.37 -15.14
C GLY A 68 5.27 -27.44 -14.48
N GLU A 69 5.91 -28.26 -15.32
CA GLU A 69 6.81 -29.31 -14.86
C GLU A 69 7.99 -28.71 -14.05
N ASN A 70 8.23 -29.24 -12.85
CA ASN A 70 9.27 -28.76 -11.92
C ASN A 70 9.16 -27.28 -11.50
N GLU A 71 7.98 -26.67 -11.58
CA GLU A 71 7.76 -25.28 -11.15
C GLU A 71 7.25 -25.15 -9.72
N ALA A 72 6.55 -26.15 -9.20
CA ALA A 72 5.86 -26.08 -7.90
C ALA A 72 6.80 -25.90 -6.70
N ASP A 73 8.08 -26.28 -6.84
CA ASP A 73 9.12 -26.15 -5.81
C ASP A 73 10.03 -24.93 -6.06
N LYS A 74 9.69 -24.03 -7.01
CA LYS A 74 10.43 -22.78 -7.27
C LYS A 74 9.80 -21.59 -6.53
N LEU A 75 10.57 -20.95 -5.68
CA LEU A 75 10.11 -19.88 -4.79
C LEU A 75 9.61 -18.67 -5.57
N GLU A 76 10.39 -18.22 -6.55
CA GLU A 76 9.99 -17.06 -7.37
C GLU A 76 8.71 -17.34 -8.17
N VAL A 77 8.51 -18.57 -8.66
CA VAL A 77 7.27 -18.95 -9.36
C VAL A 77 6.09 -18.94 -8.40
N LEU A 78 6.27 -19.49 -7.20
CA LEU A 78 5.24 -19.50 -6.16
C LEU A 78 4.82 -18.07 -5.77
N LEU A 79 5.79 -17.21 -5.45
CA LEU A 79 5.53 -15.82 -5.10
C LEU A 79 4.87 -15.06 -6.24
N LYS A 80 5.28 -15.31 -7.48
CA LYS A 80 4.66 -14.70 -8.65
C LYS A 80 3.20 -15.14 -8.85
N LYS A 81 2.87 -16.42 -8.65
CA LYS A 81 1.48 -16.90 -8.77
C LYS A 81 0.56 -16.22 -7.75
N PHE A 82 1.01 -16.11 -6.50
CA PHE A 82 0.28 -15.36 -5.48
C PHE A 82 0.20 -13.87 -5.80
N GLU A 83 1.27 -13.29 -6.34
CA GLU A 83 1.27 -11.91 -6.80
C GLU A 83 0.24 -11.68 -7.92
N ASP A 84 0.21 -12.55 -8.94
CA ASP A 84 -0.77 -12.49 -10.02
C ASP A 84 -2.22 -12.66 -9.49
N TYR A 85 -2.43 -13.49 -8.46
CA TYR A 85 -3.72 -13.66 -7.79
C TYR A 85 -4.13 -12.44 -6.94
N CYS A 86 -3.19 -11.81 -6.24
CA CYS A 86 -3.47 -10.70 -5.33
C CYS A 86 -3.53 -9.34 -6.04
N ILE A 87 -2.99 -9.25 -7.26
CA ILE A 87 -2.90 -8.00 -8.03
C ILE A 87 -4.05 -7.73 -9.03
N PRO A 88 -5.02 -8.63 -9.35
CA PRO A 88 -5.82 -8.58 -10.58
C PRO A 88 -6.18 -7.15 -10.96
N LYS A 89 -5.61 -6.72 -12.10
CA LYS A 89 -5.47 -5.33 -12.57
C LYS A 89 -6.16 -4.35 -11.64
N LYS A 90 -5.45 -3.97 -10.56
CA LYS A 90 -5.70 -2.79 -9.74
C LYS A 90 -6.76 -1.93 -10.41
N ASN A 91 -8.00 -1.97 -9.92
CA ASN A 91 -9.09 -1.31 -10.62
C ASN A 91 -8.92 0.19 -10.47
N VAL A 92 -8.10 0.78 -11.35
CA VAL A 92 -7.67 2.16 -11.30
C VAL A 92 -8.90 3.06 -11.32
N THR A 93 -9.97 2.65 -12.00
CA THR A 93 -11.25 3.35 -12.02
C THR A 93 -11.87 3.44 -10.62
N VAL A 94 -11.94 2.34 -9.86
CA VAL A 94 -12.46 2.35 -8.48
C VAL A 94 -11.58 3.19 -7.57
N ILE A 95 -10.26 3.10 -7.70
CA ILE A 95 -9.32 3.86 -6.87
C ILE A 95 -9.41 5.36 -7.18
N ARG A 96 -9.46 5.73 -8.47
CA ARG A 96 -9.68 7.11 -8.92
C ARG A 96 -11.05 7.62 -8.50
N HIS A 97 -12.08 6.78 -8.50
CA HIS A 97 -13.40 7.15 -7.97
C HIS A 97 -13.30 7.50 -6.48
N ARG A 98 -12.70 6.62 -5.65
CA ARG A 98 -12.46 6.89 -4.22
C ARG A 98 -11.63 8.16 -4.00
N PHE A 99 -10.61 8.39 -4.82
CA PHE A 99 -9.85 9.62 -4.80
C PHE A 99 -10.74 10.83 -5.10
N ASN A 100 -11.55 10.77 -6.16
CA ASN A 100 -12.40 11.87 -6.62
C ASN A 100 -13.61 12.14 -5.72
N THR A 101 -14.03 11.18 -4.90
CA THR A 101 -15.14 11.35 -3.94
C THR A 101 -14.66 11.64 -2.53
N ARG A 102 -13.34 11.68 -2.28
CA ARG A 102 -12.81 11.93 -0.94
C ARG A 102 -13.04 13.36 -0.45
N VAL A 103 -13.87 13.49 0.57
CA VAL A 103 -14.19 14.74 1.29
C VAL A 103 -13.91 14.58 2.78
N GLN A 104 -13.53 15.66 3.47
CA GLN A 104 -13.24 15.67 4.90
C GLN A 104 -14.52 15.41 5.71
N ASN A 105 -14.49 14.42 6.60
CA ASN A 105 -15.62 14.16 7.50
C ASN A 105 -15.74 15.27 8.56
N SER A 106 -16.93 15.46 9.12
CA SER A 106 -17.19 16.51 10.13
C SER A 106 -16.34 16.36 11.40
N SER A 107 -16.03 15.12 11.79
CA SER A 107 -15.20 14.79 12.97
C SER A 107 -13.73 14.56 12.64
N GLU A 108 -13.34 14.59 11.37
CA GLU A 108 -11.98 14.28 10.94
C GLU A 108 -11.06 15.51 11.04
N SER A 109 -9.87 15.32 11.64
CA SER A 109 -8.89 16.40 11.71
C SER A 109 -8.34 16.75 10.33
N ILE A 110 -7.86 17.98 10.18
CA ILE A 110 -7.29 18.41 8.90
C ILE A 110 -6.07 17.56 8.52
N ASP A 111 -5.25 17.15 9.48
CA ASP A 111 -4.04 16.36 9.22
C ASP A 111 -4.35 14.93 8.76
N GLN A 112 -5.39 14.32 9.34
CA GLN A 112 -5.92 13.03 8.90
C GLN A 112 -6.42 13.15 7.46
N TYR A 113 -7.23 14.18 7.18
CA TYR A 113 -7.74 14.44 5.84
C TYR A 113 -6.62 14.69 4.83
N LEU A 114 -5.58 15.44 5.18
CA LEU A 114 -4.49 15.77 4.25
C LEU A 114 -3.64 14.55 3.87
N THR A 115 -3.60 13.53 4.72
CA THR A 115 -2.81 12.32 4.51
C THR A 115 -3.47 11.38 3.51
N ASP A 116 -4.79 11.23 3.61
CA ASP A 116 -5.51 10.16 2.92
C ASP A 116 -5.56 10.30 1.37
N PRO A 117 -5.84 11.48 0.77
CA PRO A 117 -5.72 11.68 -0.68
C PRO A 117 -4.33 11.34 -1.22
N LYS A 118 -3.25 11.55 -0.44
CA LYS A 118 -1.89 11.20 -0.85
C LYS A 118 -1.67 9.71 -0.90
N LEU A 119 -2.21 8.99 0.09
CA LEU A 119 -2.14 7.53 0.14
C LEU A 119 -2.91 6.92 -1.03
N ILE A 120 -4.12 7.40 -1.29
CA ILE A 120 -4.94 6.92 -2.40
C ILE A 120 -4.26 7.22 -3.74
N ALA A 121 -3.70 8.42 -3.93
CA ALA A 121 -3.05 8.84 -5.17
C ALA A 121 -1.82 8.02 -5.57
N LYS A 122 -1.14 7.34 -4.61
CA LYS A 122 -0.06 6.38 -4.94
C LYS A 122 -0.54 5.29 -5.89
N ASN A 123 -1.83 4.97 -5.81
CA ASN A 123 -2.48 3.92 -6.57
C ASN A 123 -3.40 4.47 -7.68
N CYS A 124 -3.31 5.74 -8.06
CA CYS A 124 -4.17 6.29 -9.12
C CYS A 124 -3.54 6.32 -10.52
N GLU A 125 -2.24 6.01 -10.66
CA GLU A 125 -1.52 6.13 -11.96
C GLU A 125 -1.74 7.50 -12.59
N PHE A 126 -1.57 8.55 -11.79
CA PHE A 126 -1.67 9.94 -12.24
C PHE A 126 -0.38 10.47 -12.87
N GLU A 127 0.72 9.69 -12.79
CA GLU A 127 2.02 10.05 -13.37
C GLU A 127 2.44 11.48 -12.97
N HIS A 128 2.79 12.31 -13.95
CA HIS A 128 3.21 13.70 -13.78
C HIS A 128 2.09 14.62 -13.25
N LEU A 129 0.82 14.22 -13.31
CA LEU A 129 -0.31 15.01 -12.79
C LEU A 129 -0.59 14.76 -11.30
N LYS A 130 0.10 13.80 -10.68
CA LYS A 130 -0.21 13.32 -9.33
C LYS A 130 -0.30 14.44 -8.29
N ASP A 131 0.68 15.33 -8.22
CA ASP A 131 0.72 16.36 -7.18
C ASP A 131 -0.32 17.47 -7.41
N GLY A 132 -0.57 17.83 -8.67
CA GLY A 132 -1.64 18.75 -9.05
C GLY A 132 -3.01 18.21 -8.65
N LEU A 133 -3.29 16.94 -8.98
CA LEU A 133 -4.56 16.31 -8.64
C LEU A 133 -4.76 16.15 -7.13
N ILE A 134 -3.71 15.81 -6.36
CA ILE A 134 -3.77 15.77 -4.88
C ILE A 134 -4.17 17.13 -4.32
N ARG A 135 -3.55 18.21 -4.82
CA ARG A 135 -3.86 19.58 -4.40
C ARG A 135 -5.32 19.92 -4.70
N ASP A 136 -5.76 19.69 -5.93
CA ASP A 136 -7.11 20.01 -6.36
C ASP A 136 -8.13 19.22 -5.52
N ARG A 137 -7.83 17.95 -5.21
CA ARG A 137 -8.68 17.15 -4.33
C ARG A 137 -8.75 17.70 -2.90
N ILE A 138 -7.62 18.11 -2.31
CA ILE A 138 -7.57 18.72 -0.98
C ILE A 138 -8.43 19.99 -0.93
N VAL A 139 -8.31 20.85 -1.94
CA VAL A 139 -9.08 22.10 -2.02
C VAL A 139 -10.57 21.82 -2.15
N CYS A 140 -10.95 20.90 -3.04
CA CYS A 140 -12.35 20.60 -3.29
C CYS A 140 -13.01 19.83 -2.13
N GLY A 141 -12.28 19.03 -1.37
CA GLY A 141 -12.85 18.18 -0.33
C GLY A 141 -12.64 18.63 1.12
N THR A 142 -11.83 19.66 1.40
CA THR A 142 -11.66 20.15 2.78
C THR A 142 -12.85 20.99 3.27
N ASN A 143 -13.14 20.90 4.57
CA ASN A 143 -14.08 21.78 5.27
C ASN A 143 -13.42 23.10 5.72
N SER A 144 -12.09 23.22 5.63
CA SER A 144 -11.34 24.40 6.09
C SER A 144 -11.27 25.51 5.03
N SER A 145 -12.00 26.60 5.25
CA SER A 145 -11.91 27.81 4.41
C SER A 145 -10.49 28.40 4.38
N ARG A 146 -9.74 28.28 5.50
CA ARG A 146 -8.34 28.70 5.59
C ARG A 146 -7.44 27.89 4.65
N VAL A 147 -7.61 26.57 4.59
CA VAL A 147 -6.83 25.71 3.69
C VAL A 147 -7.13 26.06 2.23
N LYS A 148 -8.40 26.22 1.87
CA LYS A 148 -8.80 26.67 0.52
C LYS A 148 -8.13 27.99 0.15
N LYS A 149 -8.24 29.00 1.02
CA LYS A 149 -7.66 30.33 0.81
C LYS A 149 -6.13 30.29 0.69
N ASN A 150 -5.45 29.50 1.52
CA ASN A 150 -4.00 29.36 1.48
C ASN A 150 -3.52 28.78 0.14
N VAL A 151 -4.22 27.76 -0.38
CA VAL A 151 -3.88 27.17 -1.68
C VAL A 151 -4.13 28.14 -2.83
N TYR A 152 -5.25 28.90 -2.80
CA TYR A 152 -5.57 29.88 -3.85
C TYR A 152 -4.60 31.06 -3.90
N LEU A 153 -4.17 31.59 -2.75
CA LEU A 153 -3.45 32.86 -2.69
C LEU A 153 -1.93 32.72 -2.86
N ARG A 154 -1.34 31.62 -2.40
CA ARG A 154 0.13 31.53 -2.30
C ARG A 154 0.78 30.87 -3.50
N GLY A 155 0.00 30.27 -4.41
CA GLY A 155 0.54 29.43 -5.47
C GLY A 155 1.29 28.23 -4.88
N TRP A 156 1.61 27.25 -5.73
CA TRP A 156 2.39 26.10 -5.31
C TRP A 156 3.88 26.43 -5.49
N VAL A 157 4.68 26.33 -4.43
CA VAL A 157 6.15 26.39 -4.55
C VAL A 157 6.66 24.95 -4.48
N ASP A 158 7.06 24.43 -5.63
CA ASP A 158 7.57 23.07 -5.80
C ASP A 158 8.97 22.95 -5.17
N THR A 159 8.98 22.77 -3.84
CA THR A 159 10.20 22.42 -3.10
C THR A 159 10.07 20.96 -2.73
N GLY A 160 10.74 20.11 -3.51
CA GLY A 160 10.59 18.66 -3.53
C GLY A 160 10.34 18.00 -2.16
N GLN A 161 9.42 17.03 -2.18
CA GLN A 161 9.27 15.91 -1.24
C GLN A 161 9.67 16.13 0.24
N SER A 162 9.20 17.20 0.92
CA SER A 162 8.99 17.18 2.39
C SER A 162 8.46 18.50 2.99
N CYS A 163 8.55 19.65 2.33
CA CYS A 163 8.32 20.94 3.02
C CYS A 163 6.87 21.45 3.10
N TRP A 164 5.91 20.81 2.41
CA TRP A 164 4.54 21.32 2.34
C TRP A 164 3.77 21.18 3.68
N TYR A 165 4.05 20.13 4.47
CA TYR A 165 3.44 19.95 5.79
C TYR A 165 3.92 21.05 6.74
N LEU A 166 5.21 21.36 6.75
CA LEU A 166 5.81 22.37 7.63
C LEU A 166 5.32 23.81 7.35
N SER A 167 5.01 24.18 6.10
CA SER A 167 4.41 25.51 5.81
C SER A 167 2.94 25.61 6.22
N LEU A 168 2.20 24.50 6.19
CA LEU A 168 0.82 24.43 6.64
C LEU A 168 0.72 24.33 8.16
N THR A 169 1.53 23.49 8.81
CA THR A 169 1.48 23.23 10.27
C THR A 169 2.20 24.27 11.12
N LYS A 170 3.33 24.86 10.69
CA LYS A 170 3.95 25.99 11.42
C LYS A 170 3.03 27.21 11.59
N ASN A 171 1.95 27.29 10.81
CA ASN A 171 0.93 28.34 10.92
C ASN A 171 -0.40 27.85 11.56
N LEU A 172 -0.48 26.57 11.95
CA LEU A 172 -1.52 26.07 12.84
C LEU A 172 -1.13 26.27 14.31
N GLU A 173 0.17 26.19 14.62
CA GLU A 173 0.72 26.36 15.97
C GLU A 173 0.98 27.82 16.38
N ASN A 174 0.99 28.77 15.44
CA ASN A 174 1.11 30.21 15.75
C ASN A 174 -0.26 30.85 16.03
N ARG A 175 -0.93 30.39 17.10
CA ARG A 175 -1.90 31.17 17.87
C ARG A 175 -1.63 30.98 19.34
#